data_AF-A0A1I0V2K7-F1
#
_entry.id   AF-A0A1I0V2K7-F1
#
_cell.length_a   1.000
_cell.length_b   1.000
_cell.length_c   1.000
_cell.angle_alpha   90.00
_cell.angle_beta   90.00
_cell.angle_gamma   90.00
#
_symmetry.space_group_name_H-M   'P 1'
#
loop_
_entity.id
_entity.type
_entity.pdbx_description
1 polymer ?
#
loop_
_entity_poly.entity_id
_entity_poly.type
_entity_poly.pdbx_seq_one_letter_code
_entity_poly.pdbx_strand_id
1 'polypeptide(L)' 'MKELYKKFKKLTGFSYQDVADKVGVDKQHIHDSMGNYSMLYKTSMATVMNYCIDDKIDELENHIKSLKELKKEVMIQSLK' A
#
# COMPACT_ATOMS: atom_id res chain seq x y z
N MET A 1 9.99 11.03 8.20
CA MET A 1 9.75 9.77 7.48
C MET A 1 9.30 8.64 8.39
N LYS A 2 9.96 8.35 9.51
CA LYS A 2 9.58 7.26 10.43
C LYS A 2 8.10 7.24 10.86
N GLU A 3 7.56 8.36 11.35
CA GLU A 3 6.14 8.43 11.75
C GLU A 3 5.17 8.30 10.57
N LEU A 4 5.52 8.89 9.42
CA LEU A 4 4.73 8.75 8.19
C LEU A 4 4.72 7.29 7.72
N TYR A 5 5.86 6.59 7.80
CA TYR A 5 5.96 5.18 7.46
C TYR A 5 5.12 4.30 8.40
N LYS A 6 5.05 4.60 9.70
CA LYS A 6 4.13 3.89 10.61
C LYS A 6 2.67 4.03 10.16
N LYS A 7 2.25 5.23 9.77
CA LYS A 7 0.89 5.47 9.24
C LYS A 7 0.67 4.71 7.93
N PHE A 8 1.63 4.78 7.00
CA PHE A 8 1.62 4.03 5.76
C PHE A 8 1.43 2.54 6.01
N LYS A 9 2.33 1.91 6.80
CA LYS A 9 2.27 0.48 7.13
C LYS A 9 0.93 0.10 7.76
N LYS A 10 0.38 0.94 8.65
CA LYS A 10 -0.92 0.68 9.29
C LYS A 10 -2.08 0.66 8.27
N LEU A 11 -2.07 1.55 7.28
CA LEU A 11 -3.16 1.69 6.32
C LEU A 11 -3.01 0.74 5.14
N THR A 12 -1.79 0.53 4.67
CA THR A 12 -1.52 -0.24 3.45
C THR A 12 -1.13 -1.69 3.74
N GLY A 13 -0.62 -1.98 4.93
CA GLY A 13 -0.07 -3.29 5.29
C GLY A 13 1.36 -3.53 4.82
N PHE A 14 1.89 -2.68 3.92
CA PHE A 14 3.22 -2.86 3.34
C PHE A 14 4.33 -2.68 4.39
N SER A 15 5.15 -3.72 4.52
CA SER A 15 6.37 -3.76 5.30
C SER A 15 7.56 -3.19 4.51
N TYR A 16 8.74 -3.10 5.16
CA TYR A 16 9.95 -2.66 4.47
C TYR A 16 10.40 -3.67 3.42
N GLN A 17 10.08 -4.96 3.62
CA GLN A 17 10.39 -6.00 2.64
C GLN A 17 9.53 -5.79 1.39
N ASP A 18 8.23 -5.58 1.55
CA ASP A 18 7.32 -5.39 0.40
C ASP A 18 7.70 -4.16 -0.43
N VAL A 19 8.13 -3.09 0.24
CA VAL A 19 8.64 -1.87 -0.42
C VAL A 19 9.95 -2.17 -1.16
N ALA A 20 10.85 -2.95 -0.55
CA ALA A 20 12.13 -3.32 -1.15
C ALA A 20 11.95 -4.21 -2.40
N ASP A 21 11.06 -5.19 -2.30
CA ASP A 21 10.71 -6.10 -3.40
C ASP A 21 10.11 -5.33 -4.58
N LYS A 22 9.28 -4.31 -4.32
CA LYS A 22 8.66 -3.48 -5.37
C LYS A 22 9.67 -2.69 -6.20
N VAL A 23 10.82 -2.34 -5.62
CA VAL A 23 11.85 -1.55 -6.30
C VAL A 23 13.13 -2.33 -6.60
N GLY A 24 13.15 -3.63 -6.31
CA GLY A 24 14.28 -4.51 -6.61
C GLY A 24 15.53 -4.21 -5.79
N VAL A 25 15.38 -3.79 -4.53
CA VAL A 25 16.51 -3.52 -3.62
C VAL A 25 16.42 -4.38 -2.37
N ASP A 26 17.45 -4.34 -1.54
CA ASP A 26 17.45 -5.01 -0.26
C ASP A 26 16.66 -4.21 0.80
N LYS A 27 16.10 -4.91 1.78
CA LYS A 27 15.34 -4.31 2.89
C LYS A 27 16.17 -3.33 3.73
N GLN A 28 17.45 -3.61 3.94
CA GLN A 28 18.39 -2.75 4.65
C GLN A 28 18.54 -1.41 3.93
N HIS A 29 18.64 -1.41 2.59
CA HIS A 29 18.64 -0.19 1.79
C HIS A 29 17.40 0.68 2.04
N ILE A 30 16.21 0.09 2.10
CA ILE A 30 14.97 0.82 2.43
C ILE A 30 15.00 1.37 3.86
N HIS A 31 15.45 0.55 4.82
CA HIS A 31 15.57 0.96 6.22
C HIS A 31 16.51 2.16 6.37
N ASP A 32 17.68 2.11 5.73
CA ASP A 32 18.69 3.16 5.78
C ASP A 32 18.19 4.43 5.07
N SER A 33 17.52 4.28 3.94
CA SER A 33 16.88 5.37 3.20
C SER A 33 15.84 6.11 4.04
N MET A 34 15.09 5.40 4.88
CA MET A 34 14.07 5.99 5.77
C MET A 34 14.67 6.77 6.95
N GLY A 35 15.91 6.45 7.34
CA GLY A 35 16.70 7.20 8.32
C GLY A 35 17.51 8.33 7.72
N ASN A 36 17.64 8.39 6.39
CA ASN A 36 18.48 9.36 5.70
C ASN A 36 17.78 10.72 5.55
N TYR A 37 18.50 11.80 5.86
CA TYR A 37 17.98 13.17 5.79
C TYR A 37 18.17 13.84 4.42
N SER A 38 18.97 13.23 3.54
CA SER A 38 19.20 13.73 2.18
C SER A 38 17.90 13.83 1.39
N MET A 39 17.78 14.90 0.62
CA MET A 39 16.60 15.20 -0.19
C MET A 39 16.33 14.10 -1.22
N LEU A 40 17.39 13.55 -1.83
CA LEU A 40 17.28 12.47 -2.82
C LEU A 40 16.56 11.25 -2.23
N TYR A 41 17.03 10.75 -1.08
CA TYR A 41 16.45 9.59 -0.41
C TYR A 41 15.00 9.85 0.04
N LYS A 42 14.70 11.04 0.55
CA LYS A 42 13.33 11.42 0.91
C LYS A 42 12.38 11.41 -0.29
N THR A 43 12.79 12.01 -1.40
CA THR A 43 11.98 12.07 -2.62
C THR A 43 11.78 10.68 -3.20
N SER A 44 12.85 9.89 -3.34
CA SER A 44 12.76 8.51 -3.82
C SER A 44 11.82 7.67 -2.95
N MET A 45 11.96 7.71 -1.62
CA MET A 45 11.07 6.96 -0.73
C MET A 45 9.62 7.42 -0.79
N ALA A 46 9.38 8.74 -0.92
CA ALA A 46 8.02 9.27 -1.08
C ALA A 46 7.37 8.76 -2.37
N THR A 47 8.10 8.77 -3.49
CA THR A 47 7.62 8.24 -4.77
C THR A 47 7.24 6.77 -4.67
N VAL A 48 8.10 5.94 -4.07
CA VAL A 48 7.84 4.50 -3.92
C VAL A 48 6.63 4.26 -3.01
N MET A 49 6.54 4.97 -1.88
CA MET A 49 5.39 4.89 -0.99
C MET A 49 4.09 5.28 -1.68
N ASN A 50 4.09 6.28 -2.56
CA ASN A 50 2.91 6.67 -3.35
C ASN A 50 2.46 5.53 -4.27
N TYR A 51 3.37 4.89 -5.00
CA TYR A 51 3.01 3.73 -5.81
C TYR A 51 2.43 2.57 -4.97
N CYS A 52 2.93 2.33 -3.75
CA CYS A 52 2.32 1.33 -2.87
C CYS A 52 0.94 1.75 -2.35
N ILE A 53 0.71 3.05 -2.17
CA ILE A 53 -0.58 3.59 -1.75
C ILE A 53 -1.60 3.41 -2.89
N ASP A 54 -1.21 3.72 -4.13
CA ASP A 54 -2.07 3.57 -5.31
C ASP A 54 -2.49 2.11 -5.50
N ASP A 55 -1.54 1.17 -5.47
CA ASP A 55 -1.85 -0.28 -5.53
C ASP A 55 -2.88 -0.69 -4.46
N LYS A 56 -2.75 -0.14 -3.24
CA LYS A 56 -3.66 -0.49 -2.15
C LYS A 56 -5.05 0.12 -2.36
N ILE A 57 -5.13 1.33 -2.89
CA ILE A 57 -6.40 1.96 -3.25
C ILE A 57 -7.11 1.07 -4.28
N ASP A 58 -6.41 0.68 -5.34
CA ASP A 58 -6.97 -0.16 -6.40
C ASP A 58 -7.46 -1.53 -5.87
N GLU A 59 -6.69 -2.17 -4.99
CA GLU A 59 -7.11 -3.41 -4.32
C GLU A 59 -8.43 -3.21 -3.54
N LEU A 60 -8.51 -2.14 -2.74
CA LEU A 60 -9.67 -1.85 -1.91
C LEU A 60 -10.90 -1.48 -2.73
N GLU A 61 -10.73 -0.70 -3.81
CA GLU A 61 -11.82 -0.35 -4.72
C GLU A 61 -12.40 -1.59 -5.42
N ASN A 62 -11.53 -2.50 -5.86
CA ASN A 62 -11.96 -3.77 -6.45
C ASN A 62 -12.72 -4.63 -5.43
N HIS A 63 -12.23 -4.72 -4.19
CA HIS A 63 -12.93 -5.45 -3.13
C HIS A 63 -14.31 -4.84 -2.85
N ILE A 64 -14.42 -3.52 -2.75
CA ILE A 64 -15.71 -2.82 -2.58
C ILE A 64 -16.65 -3.14 -3.74
N LYS A 65 -16.15 -3.19 -4.98
CA LYS A 65 -16.95 -3.55 -6.16
C LYS A 65 -17.49 -4.97 -6.05
N SER A 66 -16.64 -5.95 -5.74
CA SER A 66 -17.06 -7.36 -5.57
C SER A 66 -18.07 -7.54 -4.44
N LEU A 67 -17.93 -6.82 -3.32
CA LEU A 67 -18.92 -6.85 -2.24
C LEU A 67 -20.27 -6.27 -2.65
N LYS A 68 -20.28 -5.22 -3.46
CA LYS A 68 -21.52 -4.66 -4.02
C LYS A 68 -22.21 -5.64 -4.97
N GLU A 69 -21.44 -6.39 -5.76
CA GLU A 69 -21.96 -7.44 -6.65
C GLU A 69 -22.57 -8.59 -5.82
N LEU A 70 -21.83 -9.11 -4.84
CA LEU A 70 -22.32 -10.14 -3.92
C LEU A 70 -23.61 -9.72 -3.20
N LYS A 71 -23.68 -8.47 -2.72
CA LYS A 71 -24.90 -7.94 -2.06
C LYS A 71 -26.12 -8.00 -2.98
N LYS A 72 -25.96 -7.74 -4.28
CA LYS A 72 -27.06 -7.85 -5.25
C LYS A 72 -27.49 -9.30 -5.44
N GLU A 73 -26.53 -10.22 -5.55
CA GLU A 73 -26.81 -11.65 -5.68
C GLU A 73 -27.59 -12.21 -4.49
N VAL A 74 -27.18 -11.87 -3.26
CA VAL A 74 -27.90 -12.25 -2.03
C VAL A 74 -29.34 -11.74 -2.06
N MET A 75 -29.56 -10.50 -2.48
CA MET A 75 -30.91 -9.92 -2.56
C MET A 75 -31.78 -10.64 -3.61
N ILE A 76 -31.23 -10.94 -4.79
CA ILE A 76 -31.94 -11.69 -5.84
C ILE A 76 -32.34 -13.08 -5.33
N GLN A 77 -31.46 -13.77 -4.60
CA GLN A 77 -31.78 -15.08 -4.04
C GLN A 77 -32.87 -15.02 -2.98
N SER A 78 -32.94 -13.94 -2.19
CA SER A 78 -34.00 -13.79 -1.17
C SER A 78 -35.41 -13.60 -1.75
N LEU A 79 -35.52 -13.30 -3.05
CA LEU A 79 -36.78 -13.08 -3.76
C LEU A 79 -37.24 -14.31 -4.58
N LYS A 80 -36.47 -15.40 -4.58
CA LYS A 80 -36.82 -16.68 -5.23
C LYS A 80 -37.36 -17.66 -4.20
#